data_AF-C6R6G3-F1
#
_entry.id   AF-C6R6G3-F1
#
_cell.length_a   1.000
_cell.length_b   1.000
_cell.length_c   1.000
_cell.angle_alpha   90.00
_cell.angle_beta   90.00
_cell.angle_gamma   90.00
#
_symmetry.space_group_name_H-M   'P 1'
#
loop_
_entity.id
_entity.type
_entity.pdbx_description
1 polymer ?
#
loop_
_entity_poly.entity_id
_entity_poly.type
_entity_poly.pdbx_seq_one_letter_code
_entity_poly.pdbx_strand_id
1 'polypeptide(L)' 'MANTGKTTAAQYETLQQAAKRVQLGERTLRRYIAEGKLVAYRAGRTIRLKPEDVDALFTPTNAWTGGAA' A
#
# COMPACT_ATOMS: atom_id res chain seq x y z
N MET A 1 -4.16 -28.80 -14.21
CA MET A 1 -4.45 -27.35 -14.12
C MET A 1 -3.69 -26.81 -12.93
N ALA A 2 -2.39 -26.54 -13.09
CA ALA A 2 -1.52 -26.09 -12.02
C ALA A 2 -0.83 -24.80 -12.46
N ASN A 3 -0.96 -23.76 -11.63
CA ASN A 3 -0.18 -22.52 -11.52
C ASN A 3 -1.14 -21.41 -11.06
N THR A 4 -0.96 -20.71 -9.95
CA THR A 4 0.29 -20.24 -9.37
C THR A 4 0.01 -19.86 -7.91
N GLY A 5 0.60 -20.58 -6.95
CA GLY A 5 0.91 -19.95 -5.68
C GLY A 5 1.97 -18.89 -5.98
N LYS A 6 1.57 -17.62 -6.09
CA LYS A 6 2.57 -16.55 -6.11
C LYS A 6 3.09 -16.44 -4.69
N THR A 7 4.12 -17.20 -4.38
CA THR A 7 5.08 -16.85 -3.34
C THR A 7 5.80 -15.61 -3.85
N THR A 8 5.16 -14.44 -3.79
CA THR A 8 5.77 -13.19 -4.22
C THR A 8 6.83 -12.87 -3.19
N ALA A 9 8.09 -13.15 -3.53
CA ALA A 9 9.25 -12.67 -2.80
C ALA A 9 8.98 -11.21 -2.37
N ALA A 10 9.03 -10.93 -1.07
CA ALA A 10 8.65 -9.65 -0.49
C ALA A 10 9.39 -8.50 -1.20
N GLN A 11 8.77 -7.93 -2.23
CA GLN A 11 9.38 -6.89 -3.04
C GLN A 11 9.15 -5.57 -2.33
N TYR A 12 10.22 -5.00 -1.81
CA TYR A 12 10.20 -3.70 -1.17
C TYR A 12 10.09 -2.59 -2.23
N GLU A 13 8.93 -1.95 -2.32
CA GLU A 13 8.69 -0.84 -3.23
C GLU A 13 9.04 0.51 -2.59
N THR A 14 9.42 1.49 -3.42
CA THR A 14 9.58 2.88 -2.95
C THR A 14 8.22 3.55 -2.80
N LEU A 15 8.14 4.67 -2.08
CA LEU A 15 6.91 5.46 -2.00
C LEU A 15 6.37 5.85 -3.37
N GLN A 16 7.25 6.22 -4.31
CA GLN A 16 6.87 6.60 -5.66
C GLN A 16 6.26 5.41 -6.44
N GLN A 17 6.82 4.21 -6.29
CA GLN A 17 6.31 3.01 -6.93
C GLN A 17 4.95 2.62 -6.36
N ALA A 18 4.81 2.60 -5.03
CA ALA A 18 3.55 2.36 -4.34
C ALA A 18 2.48 3.36 -4.80
N ALA A 19 2.81 4.66 -4.79
CA ALA A 19 1.93 5.73 -5.22
C ALA A 19 1.40 5.54 -6.65
N LYS A 20 2.27 5.15 -7.59
CA LYS A 20 1.87 4.85 -8.97
C LYS A 20 0.98 3.60 -9.08
N ARG A 21 1.24 2.58 -8.26
CA ARG A 21 0.53 1.29 -8.29
C ARG A 21 -0.90 1.40 -7.78
N VAL A 22 -1.10 2.17 -6.72
CA VAL A 22 -2.40 2.30 -6.04
C VAL A 22 -3.08 3.64 -6.32
N GLN A 23 -2.51 4.44 -7.22
CA GLN A 23 -2.97 5.77 -7.62
C GLN A 23 -3.21 6.73 -6.42
N LEU A 24 -2.46 6.56 -5.33
CA LEU A 24 -2.45 7.49 -4.20
C LEU A 24 -1.24 8.43 -4.28
N GLY A 25 -1.39 9.66 -3.80
CA GLY A 25 -0.27 10.58 -3.70
C GLY A 25 0.76 10.14 -2.66
N GLU A 26 2.06 10.37 -2.93
CA GLU A 26 3.13 10.08 -1.97
C GLU A 26 2.90 10.77 -0.61
N ARG A 27 2.33 11.97 -0.61
CA ARG A 27 1.95 12.70 0.61
C ARG A 27 0.93 11.92 1.45
N THR A 28 -0.03 11.25 0.81
CA THR A 28 -1.04 10.43 1.48
C THR A 28 -0.39 9.21 2.14
N LEU A 29 0.50 8.53 1.42
CA LEU A 29 1.26 7.40 1.99
C LEU A 29 2.13 7.86 3.17
N ARG A 30 2.84 8.99 3.06
CA ARG A 30 3.62 9.57 4.17
C ARG A 30 2.75 9.90 5.38
N ARG A 31 1.54 10.44 5.15
CA ARG A 31 0.59 10.71 6.21
C ARG A 31 0.15 9.42 6.91
N TYR A 32 -0.16 8.36 6.17
CA TYR A 32 -0.50 7.07 6.79
C TYR A 32 0.65 6.45 7.59
N ILE A 33 1.89 6.63 7.13
CA ILE A 33 3.07 6.21 7.91
C ILE A 33 3.17 7.03 9.20
N ALA A 34 2.99 8.35 9.14
CA ALA A 34 3.02 9.22 10.31
C ALA A 34 1.88 8.93 11.31
N GLU A 35 0.70 8.57 10.80
CA GLU A 35 -0.45 8.14 11.61
C GLU A 35 -0.31 6.71 12.16
N GLY A 36 0.74 5.97 11.78
CA GLY A 36 0.93 4.57 12.19
C GLY A 36 0.00 3.57 11.49
N LYS A 37 -0.74 4.00 10.47
CA LYS A 37 -1.65 3.15 9.67
C LYS A 37 -0.94 2.34 8.60
N LEU A 38 0.27 2.74 8.21
CA LEU A 38 1.09 2.04 7.20
C LEU A 38 2.49 1.79 7.76
N VAL A 39 2.93 0.53 7.72
CA VAL A 39 4.27 0.15 8.16
C VAL A 39 5.30 0.51 7.10
N ALA A 40 6.32 1.26 7.51
CA ALA A 40 7.43 1.65 6.66
C ALA A 40 8.74 1.04 7.15
N TYR A 41 9.50 0.44 6.23
CA TYR A 41 10.78 -0.18 6.50
C TYR A 41 11.90 0.78 6.08
N ARG A 42 12.71 1.21 7.04
CA ARG A 42 13.86 2.09 6.77
C ARG A 42 15.11 1.28 6.49
N ALA A 43 15.83 1.64 5.44
CA ALA A 43 17.19 1.22 5.18
C ALA A 43 18.06 2.49 5.06
N GLY A 44 18.59 2.95 6.21
CA GLY A 44 19.33 4.22 6.29
C GLY A 44 18.42 5.42 6.02
N ARG A 45 18.70 6.15 4.93
CA ARG A 45 17.93 7.34 4.47
C ARG A 45 16.74 6.97 3.58
N THR A 46 16.64 5.72 3.14
CA THR A 46 15.62 5.27 2.20
C THR A 46 14.48 4.59 2.94
N ILE A 47 13.24 4.89 2.52
CA ILE A 47 12.03 4.22 3.01
C ILE A 47 11.56 3.23 1.95
N ARG A 48 11.18 2.03 2.42
CA ARG A 48 10.60 0.96 1.65
C ARG A 48 9.26 0.55 2.24
N LEU A 49 8.35 0.17 1.36
CA LEU A 49 7.03 -0.33 1.71
C LEU A 49 6.91 -1.75 1.19
N LYS A 50 6.16 -2.58 1.91
CA LYS A 50 5.71 -3.83 1.34
C LYS A 50 4.38 -3.60 0.62
N PRO A 51 4.19 -4.13 -0.60
CA PRO A 51 2.94 -3.99 -1.33
C PRO A 51 1.73 -4.50 -0.54
N GLU A 52 1.89 -5.59 0.21
CA GLU A 52 0.84 -6.16 1.07
C GLU A 52 0.34 -5.18 2.15
N ASP A 53 1.25 -4.43 2.78
CA ASP A 53 0.91 -3.43 3.80
C ASP A 53 0.16 -2.24 3.19
N VAL A 54 0.51 -1.88 1.95
CA VAL A 54 -0.19 -0.82 1.21
C VAL A 54 -1.58 -1.30 0.76
N ASP A 55 -1.69 -2.56 0.33
CA ASP A 55 -2.96 -3.15 -0.09
C ASP A 55 -3.93 -3.33 1.08
N ALA A 56 -3.41 -3.62 2.27
CA ALA A 56 -4.18 -3.69 3.51
C ALA A 56 -4.82 -2.34 3.93
N LEU A 57 -4.39 -1.21 3.34
CA LEU A 57 -5.08 0.07 3.53
C LEU A 57 -6.47 0.10 2.88
N PHE A 58 -6.69 -0.72 1.85
CA PHE A 58 -7.96 -0.77 1.14
C PHE A 58 -8.92 -1.69 1.87
N THR A 59 -9.99 -1.11 2.41
CA THR A 59 -11.09 -1.88 2.97
C THR A 59 -12.08 -2.22 1.86
N PRO A 60 -12.41 -3.49 1.63
CA PRO A 60 -13.41 -3.87 0.64
C PRO A 60 -14.75 -3.24 1.03
N THR A 61 -15.29 -2.39 0.16
CA THR A 61 -16.59 -1.75 0.32
C THR A 61 -17.50 -2.27 -0.78
N ASN A 62 -18.38 -3.22 -0.42
CA ASN A 62 -19.46 -3.71 -1.28
C ASN A 62 -20.80 -3.00 -1.00
N ALA A 63 -20.89 -2.27 0.11
CA ALA A 63 -21.95 -1.32 0.36
C ALA A 63 -21.56 0.01 -0.27
N TRP A 64 -22.01 0.28 -1.51
CA TRP A 64 -22.12 1.66 -1.98
C TRP A 64 -23.19 2.35 -1.12
N THR A 65 -22.81 2.77 0.09
CA THR A 65 -23.68 3.51 1.00
C THR A 65 -23.28 4.98 0.93
N GLY A 66 -24.03 5.72 0.11
CA GLY A 66 -24.08 7.17 0.16
C GLY A 66 -22.82 7.92 -0.26
N GLY A 67 -22.65 8.14 -1.57
CA GLY A 67 -22.36 9.50 -1.99
C GLY A 67 -23.53 10.36 -1.52
N ALA A 68 -23.35 11.10 -0.42
CA ALA A 68 -24.32 12.07 0.04
C ALA A 68 -24.37 13.23 -0.97
N ALA A 69 -25.59 13.49 -1.47
CA ALA A 69 -26.14 14.67 -2.15
C ALA A 69 -25.20 15.54 -3.01
#